data_AF-A0A952K1E5-F1
#
_entry.id   AF-A0A952K1E5-F1
#
_cell.length_a   1.000
_cell.length_b   1.000
_cell.length_c   1.000
_cell.angle_alpha   90.00
_cell.angle_beta   90.00
_cell.angle_gamma   90.00
#
_symmetry.space_group_name_H-M   'P 1'
#
loop_
_entity.id
_entity.type
_entity.pdbx_description
1 polymer ?
#
loop_
_entity_poly.entity_id
_entity_poly.type
_entity_poly.pdbx_seq_one_letter_code
_entity_poly.pdbx_strand_id
1 'polypeptide(L)'
;MNFIFKKTLNPADLFLLAVNLIPIWGVWFQGWDAKMIFIVYCLESVIAGLYTVIKLWLTALYSDGISTKEQAPFNKKSIGSAIFITVFFCFHYGFFIFVQLSIFLGIIGNINGKSVSVTKLVFQFNEYLPMYAQLFLLSFFISYGISLLKDFIVNKAYKKAEIQFVMMSPYKRIFIQQFLVILGSFALLLNSNGKIFIFIFAIIKIIADVFIDYEKILKKGLSEN
;
A
#
# COMPACT_ATOMS: atom_id res chain seq x y z
N MET A 1 -23.52 0.33 13.55
CA MET A 1 -23.24 -0.17 12.17
C MET A 1 -22.87 0.95 11.17
N ASN A 2 -23.18 2.24 11.42
CA ASN A 2 -22.82 3.39 10.54
C ASN A 2 -21.40 3.97 10.73
N PHE A 3 -20.46 3.25 11.34
CA PHE A 3 -19.20 3.84 11.84
C PHE A 3 -17.98 3.65 10.91
N ILE A 4 -18.12 2.80 9.89
CA ILE A 4 -17.01 2.40 8.99
C ILE A 4 -16.99 3.24 7.70
N PHE A 5 -18.15 3.76 7.29
CA PHE A 5 -18.38 4.37 5.98
C PHE A 5 -18.25 5.90 6.02
N LYS A 6 -17.49 6.50 5.08
CA LYS A 6 -17.53 7.96 4.85
C LYS A 6 -18.96 8.40 4.46
N LYS A 7 -19.43 9.50 5.06
CA LYS A 7 -20.83 9.95 4.98
C LYS A 7 -21.17 10.73 3.69
N THR A 8 -20.18 11.29 3.00
CA THR A 8 -20.34 12.09 1.76
C THR A 8 -19.09 11.97 0.88
N LEU A 9 -19.28 11.75 -0.43
CA LEU A 9 -18.19 11.71 -1.42
C LEU A 9 -17.75 13.14 -1.78
N ASN A 10 -16.49 13.49 -1.57
CA ASN A 10 -15.90 14.77 -1.99
C ASN A 10 -15.31 14.64 -3.41
N PRO A 11 -14.97 15.73 -4.14
CA PRO A 11 -14.33 15.64 -5.47
C PRO A 11 -13.03 14.82 -5.47
N ALA A 12 -12.30 14.79 -4.34
CA ALA A 12 -11.14 13.92 -4.17
C ALA A 12 -11.51 12.42 -4.17
N ASP A 13 -12.64 12.04 -3.57
CA ASP A 13 -13.13 10.67 -3.55
C ASP A 13 -13.64 10.25 -4.95
N LEU A 14 -14.26 11.17 -5.70
CA LEU A 14 -14.64 10.95 -7.10
C LEU A 14 -13.43 10.77 -8.01
N PHE A 15 -12.38 11.58 -7.81
CA PHE A 15 -11.11 11.42 -8.52
C PHE A 15 -10.45 10.08 -8.20
N LEU A 16 -10.39 9.68 -6.93
CA LEU A 16 -9.89 8.37 -6.53
C LEU A 16 -10.68 7.22 -7.15
N LEU A 17 -12.00 7.35 -7.23
CA LEU A 17 -12.85 6.37 -7.90
C LEU A 17 -12.50 6.28 -9.39
N ALA A 18 -12.37 7.42 -10.09
CA ALA A 18 -11.98 7.44 -11.50
C ALA A 18 -10.61 6.79 -11.75
N VAL A 19 -9.61 7.08 -10.90
CA VAL A 19 -8.27 6.49 -11.00
C VAL A 19 -8.31 4.97 -10.80
N ASN A 20 -9.11 4.48 -9.85
CA ASN A 20 -9.26 3.04 -9.62
C ASN A 20 -10.06 2.31 -10.71
N LEU A 21 -10.78 3.02 -11.59
CA LEU A 21 -11.44 2.43 -12.76
C LEU A 21 -10.49 2.26 -13.96
N ILE A 22 -9.38 2.99 -14.02
CA ILE A 22 -8.39 2.89 -15.11
C ILE A 22 -7.95 1.44 -15.36
N PRO A 23 -7.65 0.62 -14.34
CA PRO A 23 -7.15 -0.73 -14.60
C PRO A 23 -8.26 -1.69 -15.04
N ILE A 24 -9.50 -1.47 -14.61
CA ILE A 24 -10.67 -2.20 -15.16
C ILE A 24 -10.80 -1.86 -16.65
N TRP A 25 -10.79 -0.58 -16.97
CA TRP A 25 -10.90 -0.11 -18.35
C TRP A 25 -9.76 -0.66 -19.22
N GLY A 26 -8.52 -0.62 -18.73
CA GLY A 26 -7.36 -1.13 -19.44
C GLY A 26 -7.43 -2.64 -19.72
N VAL A 27 -7.86 -3.45 -18.76
CA VAL A 27 -7.98 -4.90 -18.95
C VAL A 27 -9.15 -5.25 -19.90
N TRP A 28 -10.26 -4.53 -19.81
CA TRP A 28 -11.46 -4.86 -20.57
C TRP A 28 -11.43 -4.32 -22.00
N PHE A 29 -10.87 -3.14 -22.23
CA PHE A 29 -10.92 -2.44 -23.52
C PHE A 29 -9.55 -2.30 -24.20
N GLN A 30 -8.44 -2.21 -23.45
CA GLN A 30 -7.08 -2.05 -24.02
C GLN A 30 -6.27 -3.35 -24.03
N GLY A 31 -6.87 -4.47 -23.59
CA GLY A 31 -6.19 -5.76 -23.55
C GLY A 31 -5.04 -5.84 -22.54
N TRP A 32 -5.04 -5.00 -21.49
CA TRP A 32 -4.05 -5.12 -20.43
C TRP A 32 -4.15 -6.47 -19.74
N ASP A 33 -3.00 -7.03 -19.37
CA ASP A 33 -2.94 -8.27 -18.62
C ASP A 33 -3.28 -7.99 -17.15
N ALA A 34 -4.37 -8.57 -16.67
CA ALA A 34 -4.83 -8.46 -15.29
C ALA A 34 -3.73 -8.88 -14.29
N LYS A 35 -2.89 -9.85 -14.65
CA LYS A 35 -1.76 -10.29 -13.82
C LYS A 35 -0.75 -9.16 -13.62
N MET A 36 -0.44 -8.41 -14.68
CA MET A 36 0.52 -7.30 -14.61
C MET A 36 -0.03 -6.15 -13.77
N ILE A 37 -1.32 -5.85 -13.89
CA ILE A 37 -1.97 -4.85 -13.04
C ILE A 37 -1.93 -5.24 -11.57
N PHE A 38 -2.10 -6.52 -11.26
CA PHE A 38 -1.98 -6.99 -9.90
C PHE A 38 -0.55 -6.86 -9.35
N ILE A 39 0.46 -7.19 -10.17
CA ILE A 39 1.86 -6.95 -9.80
C ILE A 39 2.09 -5.49 -9.47
N VAL A 40 1.53 -4.56 -10.25
CA VAL A 40 1.61 -3.12 -9.97
C VAL A 40 1.02 -2.81 -8.59
N TYR A 41 -0.12 -3.41 -8.21
CA TYR A 41 -0.70 -3.21 -6.88
C TYR A 41 0.13 -3.83 -5.74
N CYS A 42 0.82 -4.95 -5.97
CA CYS A 42 1.79 -5.47 -5.02
C CYS A 42 3.00 -4.53 -4.87
N LEU A 43 3.52 -4.00 -5.99
CA LEU A 43 4.63 -3.05 -5.99
C LEU A 43 4.22 -1.68 -5.41
N GLU A 44 2.94 -1.30 -5.47
CA GLU A 44 2.40 -0.15 -4.75
C GLU A 44 2.62 -0.27 -3.23
N SER A 45 2.57 -1.47 -2.66
CA SER A 45 2.89 -1.70 -1.24
C SER A 45 4.39 -1.50 -0.95
N VAL A 46 5.27 -1.85 -1.89
CA VAL A 46 6.70 -1.49 -1.78
C VAL A 46 6.86 0.03 -1.73
N ILE A 47 6.21 0.74 -2.65
CA ILE A 47 6.20 2.21 -2.69
C ILE A 47 5.68 2.79 -1.36
N ALA A 48 4.55 2.30 -0.86
CA ALA A 48 3.98 2.73 0.41
C ALA A 48 4.97 2.51 1.58
N GLY A 49 5.68 1.40 1.59
CA GLY A 49 6.75 1.11 2.55
C GLY A 49 7.89 2.11 2.48
N LEU A 50 8.41 2.40 1.27
CA LEU A 50 9.47 3.39 1.05
C LEU A 50 9.09 4.77 1.59
N TYR A 51 7.88 5.24 1.28
CA TYR A 51 7.40 6.53 1.79
C TYR A 51 7.16 6.50 3.29
N THR A 52 6.74 5.36 3.86
CA THR A 52 6.59 5.20 5.31
C THR A 52 7.93 5.27 6.03
N VAL A 53 9.00 4.71 5.46
CA VAL A 53 10.37 4.84 6.00
C VAL A 53 10.76 6.32 6.10
N ILE A 54 10.52 7.12 5.05
CA ILE A 54 10.80 8.57 5.08
C ILE A 54 9.98 9.25 6.18
N LYS A 55 8.68 8.93 6.27
CA LYS A 55 7.80 9.50 7.30
C LYS A 55 8.26 9.11 8.71
N LEU A 56 8.68 7.87 8.93
CA LEU A 56 9.20 7.38 10.22
C LEU A 56 10.47 8.11 10.61
N TRP A 57 11.43 8.27 9.70
CA TRP A 57 12.64 9.03 9.95
C TRP A 57 12.35 10.48 10.34
N LEU A 58 11.51 11.17 9.58
CA LEU A 58 11.12 12.55 9.88
C LEU A 58 10.38 12.66 11.22
N THR A 59 9.51 11.71 11.53
CA THR A 59 8.76 11.71 12.80
C THR A 59 9.67 11.41 13.98
N ALA A 60 10.53 10.38 13.89
CA ALA A 60 11.40 9.99 14.99
C ALA A 60 12.44 11.06 15.34
N LEU A 61 12.90 11.85 14.35
CA LEU A 61 13.86 12.94 14.57
C LEU A 61 13.22 14.25 15.03
N TYR A 62 12.01 14.58 14.57
CA TYR A 62 11.44 15.92 14.73
C TYR A 62 10.09 15.96 15.45
N SER A 63 9.49 14.83 15.80
CA SER A 63 8.21 14.82 16.51
C SER A 63 8.39 15.33 17.93
N ASP A 64 7.67 16.40 18.27
CA ASP A 64 7.44 16.86 19.63
C ASP A 64 6.29 16.08 20.29
N GLY A 65 5.56 15.29 19.49
CA GLY A 65 4.52 14.36 19.92
C GLY A 65 5.12 13.16 20.63
N ILE A 66 5.67 13.38 21.83
CA ILE A 66 5.82 12.35 22.84
C ILE A 66 4.40 11.86 23.12
N SER A 67 4.09 10.59 22.78
CA SER A 67 2.85 9.99 23.25
C SER A 67 2.75 10.20 24.75
N THR A 68 1.66 10.80 25.21
CA THR A 68 1.31 11.02 26.63
C THR A 68 1.22 9.73 27.45
N LYS A 69 1.44 8.57 26.84
CA LYS A 69 1.70 7.30 27.52
C LYS A 69 3.22 7.12 27.70
N GLU A 70 3.71 7.38 28.90
CA GLU A 70 5.09 7.19 29.39
C GLU A 70 5.69 5.77 29.23
N GLN A 71 5.02 4.83 28.56
CA GLN A 71 5.30 3.40 28.65
C GLN A 71 5.84 2.74 27.37
N ALA A 72 6.02 3.47 26.27
CA ALA A 72 6.72 2.90 25.11
C ALA A 72 8.24 3.10 25.23
N PRO A 73 9.09 2.06 25.18
CA PRO A 73 10.56 2.19 25.22
C PRO A 73 11.15 3.00 24.04
N PHE A 74 10.31 3.37 23.07
CA PHE A 74 10.66 4.06 21.83
C PHE A 74 10.41 5.58 21.86
N ASN A 75 9.98 6.13 23.00
CA ASN A 75 9.49 7.52 23.09
C ASN A 75 10.58 8.58 23.39
N LYS A 76 11.86 8.19 23.49
CA LYS A 76 12.96 9.17 23.56
C LYS A 76 13.38 9.59 22.16
N LYS A 77 13.50 10.91 21.95
CA LYS A 77 14.18 11.52 20.79
C LYS A 77 15.64 11.07 20.77
N SER A 78 15.90 9.93 20.13
CA SER A 78 17.22 9.37 19.97
C SER A 78 17.37 8.84 18.56
N ILE A 79 18.51 9.12 17.94
CA ILE A 79 18.89 8.52 16.67
C ILE A 79 18.88 6.99 16.76
N GLY A 80 19.22 6.42 17.93
CA GLY A 80 19.17 4.97 18.15
C GLY A 80 17.76 4.39 18.04
N SER A 81 16.75 5.05 18.62
CA SER A 81 15.35 4.60 18.51
C SER A 81 14.81 4.77 17.08
N ALA A 82 15.19 5.85 16.39
CA ALA A 82 14.85 6.08 14.98
C ALA A 82 15.41 5.00 14.04
N ILE A 83 16.69 4.62 14.24
CA ILE A 83 17.32 3.54 13.46
C ILE A 83 16.63 2.22 13.74
N PHE A 84 16.46 1.86 15.02
CA PHE A 84 15.84 0.59 15.39
C PHE A 84 14.43 0.45 14.81
N ILE A 85 13.56 1.45 14.99
CA ILE A 85 12.16 1.36 14.52
C ILE A 85 12.08 1.28 12.99
N THR A 86 12.99 1.97 12.29
CA THR A 86 13.04 1.90 10.84
C THR A 86 13.51 0.52 10.36
N VAL A 87 14.57 -0.02 10.95
CA VAL A 87 15.09 -1.36 10.60
C VAL A 87 14.03 -2.43 10.90
N PHE A 88 13.40 -2.36 12.07
CA PHE A 88 12.30 -3.23 12.44
C PHE A 88 11.15 -3.14 11.43
N PHE A 89 10.74 -1.92 11.07
CA PHE A 89 9.70 -1.71 10.05
C PHE A 89 10.09 -2.30 8.70
N CYS A 90 11.30 -2.05 8.20
CA CYS A 90 11.77 -2.60 6.92
C CYS A 90 11.75 -4.13 6.92
N PHE A 91 12.21 -4.76 8.00
CA PHE A 91 12.19 -6.22 8.13
C PHE A 91 10.76 -6.77 8.23
N HIS A 92 9.95 -6.24 9.15
CA HIS A 92 8.62 -6.76 9.44
C HIS A 92 7.63 -6.49 8.29
N TYR A 93 7.56 -5.24 7.81
CA TYR A 93 6.71 -4.89 6.67
C TYR A 93 7.22 -5.51 5.37
N GLY A 94 8.54 -5.57 5.18
CA GLY A 94 9.18 -6.25 4.06
C GLY A 94 8.85 -7.74 4.00
N PHE A 95 8.75 -8.41 5.15
CA PHE A 95 8.30 -9.80 5.23
C PHE A 95 6.87 -9.98 4.70
N PHE A 96 5.93 -9.10 5.05
CA PHE A 96 4.56 -9.16 4.51
C PHE A 96 4.55 -8.98 2.98
N ILE A 97 5.31 -8.01 2.45
CA ILE A 97 5.44 -7.80 1.00
C ILE A 97 6.05 -9.04 0.34
N PHE A 98 7.08 -9.62 0.94
CA PHE A 98 7.74 -10.80 0.43
C PHE A 98 6.78 -11.99 0.34
N VAL A 99 5.99 -12.24 1.39
CA VAL A 99 4.96 -13.29 1.40
C VAL A 99 3.89 -13.02 0.34
N GLN A 100 3.41 -11.79 0.23
CA GLN A 100 2.43 -11.37 -0.78
C GLN A 100 2.91 -11.68 -2.20
N LEU A 101 4.10 -11.20 -2.55
CA LEU A 101 4.68 -11.39 -3.88
C LEU A 101 5.02 -12.85 -4.15
N SER A 102 5.50 -13.59 -3.14
CA SER A 102 5.84 -15.01 -3.28
C SER A 102 4.62 -15.86 -3.60
N ILE A 103 3.50 -15.64 -2.89
CA ILE A 103 2.24 -16.34 -3.16
C ILE A 103 1.78 -16.03 -4.58
N PHE A 104 1.75 -14.74 -4.95
CA PHE A 104 1.23 -14.35 -6.25
C PHE A 104 2.08 -14.85 -7.43
N LEU A 105 3.41 -14.76 -7.32
CA LEU A 105 4.34 -15.30 -8.31
C LEU A 105 4.26 -16.82 -8.40
N GLY A 106 4.03 -17.51 -7.27
CA GLY A 106 3.80 -18.95 -7.24
C GLY A 106 2.56 -19.38 -8.03
N ILE A 107 1.52 -18.55 -8.06
CA ILE A 107 0.27 -18.82 -8.80
C ILE A 107 0.39 -18.50 -10.29
N ILE A 108 1.04 -17.39 -10.66
CA ILE A 108 1.23 -17.04 -12.08
C ILE A 108 2.31 -17.90 -12.74
N GLY A 109 3.30 -18.34 -11.97
CA GLY A 109 4.49 -19.02 -12.47
C GLY A 109 5.40 -18.04 -13.23
N ASN A 110 5.46 -18.19 -14.55
CA ASN A 110 6.37 -17.41 -15.39
C ASN A 110 5.72 -16.13 -15.91
N ILE A 111 6.49 -15.04 -15.92
CA ILE A 111 6.11 -13.78 -16.58
C ILE A 111 6.86 -13.71 -17.90
N ASN A 112 6.13 -13.67 -19.02
CA ASN A 112 6.71 -13.64 -20.36
C ASN A 112 7.74 -14.76 -20.61
N GLY A 113 7.48 -15.96 -20.09
CA GLY A 113 8.38 -17.12 -20.21
C GLY A 113 9.61 -17.08 -19.30
N LYS A 114 9.79 -16.05 -18.47
CA LYS A 114 10.89 -15.95 -17.51
C LYS A 114 10.40 -16.33 -16.11
N SER A 115 11.19 -17.15 -15.42
CA SER A 115 11.03 -17.36 -13.98
C SER A 115 11.45 -16.09 -13.24
N VAL A 116 10.60 -15.62 -12.33
CA VAL A 116 10.78 -14.35 -11.62
C VAL A 116 10.81 -14.61 -10.11
N SER A 117 11.88 -14.15 -9.45
CA SER A 117 11.93 -14.08 -8.00
C SER A 117 11.42 -12.73 -7.50
N VAL A 118 10.98 -12.68 -6.24
CA VAL A 118 10.56 -11.43 -5.59
C VAL A 118 11.64 -10.35 -5.69
N THR A 119 12.90 -10.72 -5.44
CA THR A 119 14.03 -9.79 -5.50
C THR A 119 14.23 -9.20 -6.89
N LYS A 120 14.25 -10.05 -7.93
CA LYS A 120 14.37 -9.57 -9.32
C LYS A 120 13.20 -8.68 -9.70
N LEU A 121 11.98 -9.04 -9.31
CA LEU A 121 10.81 -8.23 -9.59
C LEU A 121 10.90 -6.84 -8.96
N VAL A 122 11.33 -6.73 -7.71
CA VAL A 122 11.41 -5.44 -7.00
C VAL A 122 12.50 -4.54 -7.58
N PHE A 123 13.69 -5.09 -7.88
CA PHE A 123 14.83 -4.28 -8.32
C PHE A 123 14.93 -4.11 -9.84
N GLN A 124 14.30 -4.99 -10.62
CA GLN A 124 14.35 -5.02 -12.09
C GLN A 124 12.93 -5.07 -12.68
N PHE A 125 11.97 -4.39 -12.04
CA PHE A 125 10.56 -4.41 -12.45
C PHE A 125 10.36 -4.01 -13.92
N ASN A 126 11.21 -3.15 -14.46
CA ASN A 126 11.18 -2.71 -15.86
C ASN A 126 11.36 -3.85 -16.88
N GLU A 127 12.04 -4.93 -16.51
CA GLU A 127 12.21 -6.10 -17.39
C GLU A 127 10.98 -7.01 -17.44
N TYR A 128 10.13 -6.96 -16.40
CA TYR A 128 8.99 -7.86 -16.23
C TYR A 128 7.65 -7.16 -16.49
N LEU A 129 7.56 -5.85 -16.25
CA LEU A 129 6.33 -5.09 -16.44
C LEU A 129 6.28 -4.47 -17.85
N PRO A 130 5.15 -4.57 -18.55
CA PRO A 130 4.94 -3.81 -19.79
C PRO A 130 4.83 -2.31 -19.51
N MET A 131 5.01 -1.48 -20.56
CA MET A 131 5.05 -0.01 -20.44
C MET A 131 3.85 0.58 -19.69
N TYR A 132 2.62 0.13 -19.98
CA TYR A 132 1.42 0.63 -19.29
C TYR A 132 1.45 0.36 -17.78
N ALA A 133 1.99 -0.78 -17.36
CA ALA A 133 2.10 -1.16 -15.96
C ALA A 133 3.19 -0.33 -15.25
N GLN A 134 4.29 -0.03 -15.94
CA GLN A 134 5.34 0.85 -15.44
C GLN A 134 4.82 2.29 -15.25
N LEU A 135 4.07 2.83 -16.22
CA LEU A 135 3.44 4.15 -16.12
C LEU A 135 2.43 4.19 -14.97
N PHE A 136 1.67 3.13 -14.78
CA PHE A 136 0.73 3.06 -13.66
C PHE A 136 1.46 3.00 -12.31
N LEU A 137 2.54 2.23 -12.20
CA LEU A 137 3.40 2.21 -11.02
C LEU A 137 4.02 3.58 -10.71
N LEU A 138 4.48 4.28 -11.75
CA LEU A 138 5.00 5.65 -11.64
C LEU A 138 3.92 6.62 -11.11
N SER A 139 2.66 6.46 -11.53
CA SER A 139 1.55 7.27 -11.02
C SER A 139 1.35 7.11 -9.51
N PHE A 140 1.54 5.89 -8.98
CA PHE A 140 1.55 5.67 -7.52
C PHE A 140 2.74 6.36 -6.88
N PHE A 141 3.95 6.16 -7.40
CA PHE A 141 5.14 6.82 -6.86
C PHE A 141 4.96 8.34 -6.75
N ILE A 142 4.48 8.99 -7.81
CA ILE A 142 4.18 10.43 -7.83
C ILE A 142 3.10 10.78 -6.80
N SER A 143 2.00 10.03 -6.75
CA SER A 143 0.88 10.30 -5.82
C SER A 143 1.33 10.24 -4.36
N TYR A 144 2.13 9.24 -3.99
CA TYR A 144 2.71 9.13 -2.66
C TYR A 144 3.72 10.24 -2.38
N GLY A 145 4.52 10.64 -3.37
CA GLY A 145 5.43 11.77 -3.28
C GLY A 145 4.71 13.09 -3.00
N ILE A 146 3.63 13.36 -3.73
CA ILE A 146 2.79 14.55 -3.51
C ILE A 146 2.20 14.52 -2.10
N SER A 147 1.68 13.38 -1.64
CA SER A 147 1.14 13.26 -0.27
C SER A 147 2.22 13.44 0.81
N LEU A 148 3.42 12.89 0.61
CA LEU A 148 4.55 13.14 1.51
C LEU A 148 4.88 14.63 1.58
N LEU A 149 5.02 15.30 0.44
CA LEU A 149 5.39 16.71 0.41
C LEU A 149 4.29 17.60 1.00
N LYS A 150 3.07 17.50 0.49
CA LYS A 150 1.96 18.38 0.86
C LYS A 150 1.41 18.05 2.24
N ASP A 151 1.02 16.80 2.45
CA ASP A 151 0.25 16.42 3.63
C ASP A 151 1.15 16.20 4.85
N PHE A 152 2.38 15.77 4.63
CA PHE A 152 3.30 15.43 5.72
C PHE A 152 4.32 16.52 6.01
N ILE A 153 5.05 17.01 5.00
CA ILE A 153 6.15 17.96 5.16
C ILE A 153 5.64 19.40 5.28
N VAL A 154 4.89 19.90 4.29
CA VAL A 154 4.39 21.29 4.26
C VAL A 154 3.47 21.57 5.44
N ASN A 155 2.55 20.67 5.74
CA ASN A 155 1.65 20.78 6.89
C ASN A 155 2.33 20.51 8.24
N LYS A 156 3.64 20.20 8.25
CA LYS A 156 4.43 19.86 9.45
C LYS A 156 3.81 18.72 10.27
N ALA A 157 3.08 17.80 9.62
CA ALA A 157 2.45 16.68 10.31
C ALA A 157 3.49 15.77 10.97
N TYR A 158 4.70 15.67 10.41
CA TYR A 158 5.83 14.94 11.00
C TYR A 158 6.20 15.40 12.42
N LYS A 159 5.85 16.63 12.82
CA LYS A 159 6.13 17.15 14.17
C LYS A 159 5.11 16.69 15.22
N LYS A 160 3.91 16.30 14.78
CA LYS A 160 2.76 15.99 15.63
C LYS A 160 2.31 14.54 15.52
N ALA A 161 2.77 13.82 14.50
CA ALA A 161 2.38 12.44 14.26
C ALA A 161 2.98 11.52 15.33
N GLU A 162 2.18 10.54 15.75
CA GLU A 162 2.65 9.45 16.60
C GLU A 162 3.41 8.42 15.75
N ILE A 163 4.57 8.00 16.24
CA ILE A 163 5.44 7.05 15.51
C ILE A 163 4.69 5.75 15.21
N GLN A 164 3.92 5.24 16.18
CA GLN A 164 3.13 4.02 15.99
C GLN A 164 2.07 4.18 14.90
N PHE A 165 1.41 5.34 14.82
CA PHE A 165 0.44 5.63 13.78
C PHE A 165 1.09 5.64 12.39
N VAL A 166 2.23 6.32 12.27
CA VAL A 166 2.99 6.37 11.00
C VAL A 166 3.43 4.97 10.58
N MET A 167 3.98 4.20 11.53
CA MET A 167 4.44 2.82 11.32
C MET A 167 3.32 1.90 10.86
N MET A 168 2.13 2.00 11.47
CA MET A 168 0.99 1.13 11.16
C MET A 168 0.22 1.54 9.91
N SER A 169 0.49 2.73 9.36
CA SER A 169 -0.27 3.27 8.23
C SER A 169 -0.32 2.37 6.98
N PRO A 170 0.76 1.66 6.57
CA PRO A 170 0.71 0.81 5.38
C PRO A 170 0.22 -0.63 5.65
N TYR A 171 0.10 -1.05 6.93
CA TYR A 171 -0.25 -2.43 7.30
C TYR A 171 -1.68 -2.81 6.90
N LYS A 172 -2.62 -1.88 7.05
CA LYS A 172 -4.01 -2.13 6.67
C LYS A 172 -4.14 -2.42 5.18
N ARG A 173 -3.39 -1.69 4.36
CA ARG A 173 -3.40 -1.84 2.91
C ARG A 173 -2.86 -3.19 2.49
N ILE A 174 -1.69 -3.58 2.98
CA ILE A 174 -1.11 -4.88 2.65
C ILE A 174 -2.00 -6.03 3.15
N PHE A 175 -2.63 -5.87 4.31
CA PHE A 175 -3.56 -6.88 4.82
C PHE A 175 -4.75 -7.06 3.88
N ILE A 176 -5.45 -5.98 3.51
CA ILE A 176 -6.57 -6.04 2.56
C ILE A 176 -6.12 -6.63 1.22
N GLN A 177 -4.98 -6.18 0.71
CA GLN A 177 -4.42 -6.73 -0.52
C GLN A 177 -4.12 -8.22 -0.39
N GLN A 178 -3.57 -8.70 0.72
CA GLN A 178 -3.25 -10.10 0.94
C GLN A 178 -4.48 -11.00 0.79
N PHE A 179 -5.61 -10.62 1.38
CA PHE A 179 -6.87 -11.35 1.18
C PHE A 179 -7.32 -11.34 -0.28
N LEU A 180 -7.17 -10.19 -0.95
CA LEU A 180 -7.50 -10.07 -2.37
C LEU A 180 -6.58 -10.89 -3.27
N VAL A 181 -5.29 -11.03 -2.94
CA VAL A 181 -4.35 -11.93 -3.63
C VAL A 181 -4.88 -13.36 -3.56
N ILE A 182 -5.21 -13.81 -2.35
CA ILE A 182 -5.61 -15.20 -2.10
C ILE A 182 -6.91 -15.50 -2.86
N LEU A 183 -7.94 -14.68 -2.67
CA LEU A 183 -9.21 -14.82 -3.39
C LEU A 183 -9.01 -14.72 -4.90
N GLY A 184 -8.12 -13.84 -5.33
CA GLY A 184 -7.79 -13.65 -6.72
C GLY A 184 -7.11 -14.80 -7.40
N SER A 185 -6.23 -15.44 -6.65
CA SER A 185 -5.52 -16.63 -7.09
C SER A 185 -6.49 -17.77 -7.34
N PHE A 186 -7.50 -17.94 -6.47
CA PHE A 186 -8.60 -18.89 -6.73
C PHE A 186 -9.42 -18.51 -7.98
N ALA A 187 -9.71 -17.23 -8.19
CA ALA A 187 -10.44 -16.78 -9.38
C ALA A 187 -9.65 -17.00 -10.69
N LEU A 188 -8.32 -16.85 -10.66
CA LEU A 188 -7.44 -17.13 -11.81
C LEU A 188 -7.40 -18.61 -12.17
N LEU A 189 -7.59 -19.52 -11.20
CA LEU A 189 -7.74 -20.95 -11.48
C LEU A 189 -9.03 -21.28 -12.25
N LEU A 190 -10.08 -20.47 -12.07
CA LEU A 190 -11.38 -20.66 -12.72
C LEU A 190 -11.49 -19.98 -14.09
N ASN A 191 -10.75 -18.89 -14.31
CA ASN A 191 -10.78 -18.13 -15.57
C ASN A 191 -9.37 -17.61 -15.91
N SER A 192 -8.75 -18.22 -16.92
CA SER A 192 -7.38 -17.93 -17.37
C SER A 192 -7.13 -16.48 -17.78
N ASN A 193 -8.17 -15.75 -18.17
CA ASN A 193 -8.04 -14.39 -18.71
C ASN A 193 -8.04 -13.31 -17.62
N GLY A 194 -8.30 -13.66 -16.35
CA GLY A 194 -8.22 -12.74 -15.20
C GLY A 194 -9.18 -11.54 -15.19
N LYS A 195 -10.08 -11.42 -16.18
CA LYS A 195 -11.03 -10.29 -16.30
C LYS A 195 -12.03 -10.20 -15.15
N ILE A 196 -12.60 -11.34 -14.74
CA ILE A 196 -13.53 -11.42 -13.60
C ILE A 196 -12.78 -11.07 -12.31
N PHE A 197 -11.54 -11.56 -12.20
CA PHE A 197 -10.71 -11.28 -11.05
C PHE A 197 -10.42 -9.78 -10.89
N ILE A 198 -9.94 -9.10 -11.94
CA ILE A 198 -9.60 -7.67 -11.83
C ILE A 198 -10.83 -6.82 -11.50
N PHE A 199 -12.01 -7.22 -12.00
CA PHE A 199 -13.26 -6.54 -11.69
C PHE A 199 -13.58 -6.65 -10.20
N ILE A 200 -13.57 -7.86 -9.63
CA ILE A 200 -13.81 -8.07 -8.19
C ILE A 200 -12.74 -7.36 -7.35
N PHE A 201 -11.47 -7.50 -7.73
CA PHE A 201 -10.35 -6.85 -7.04
C PHE A 201 -10.53 -5.35 -6.99
N ALA A 202 -10.80 -4.71 -8.13
CA ALA A 202 -10.95 -3.28 -8.21
C ALA A 202 -12.18 -2.78 -7.45
N ILE A 203 -13.30 -3.50 -7.48
CA ILE A 203 -14.49 -3.15 -6.69
C ILE A 203 -14.18 -3.22 -5.19
N ILE A 204 -13.57 -4.30 -4.70
CA ILE A 204 -13.24 -4.39 -3.27
C ILE A 204 -12.20 -3.33 -2.89
N LYS A 205 -11.22 -3.05 -3.77
CA LYS A 205 -10.24 -1.98 -3.55
C LYS A 205 -10.92 -0.62 -3.48
N ILE A 206 -11.83 -0.29 -4.39
CA ILE A 206 -12.60 0.95 -4.36
C ILE A 206 -13.39 1.03 -3.05
N ILE A 207 -14.02 -0.08 -2.64
CA ILE A 207 -14.78 -0.08 -1.40
C ILE A 207 -13.88 0.21 -0.20
N ALA A 208 -12.72 -0.44 -0.17
CA ALA A 208 -11.71 -0.23 0.84
C ALA A 208 -11.24 1.24 0.85
N ASP A 209 -10.72 1.75 -0.27
CA ASP A 209 -10.09 3.07 -0.36
C ASP A 209 -11.09 4.24 -0.20
N VAL A 210 -12.32 4.11 -0.73
CA VAL A 210 -13.31 5.20 -0.73
C VAL A 210 -14.17 5.16 0.52
N PHE A 211 -14.66 3.99 0.91
CA PHE A 211 -15.65 3.92 1.97
C PHE A 211 -15.04 3.76 3.36
N ILE A 212 -13.86 3.15 3.52
CA ILE A 212 -13.30 2.88 4.84
C ILE A 212 -12.50 4.10 5.35
N ASP A 213 -12.94 4.69 6.47
CA ASP A 213 -12.20 5.76 7.17
C ASP A 213 -11.06 5.17 8.03
N TYR A 214 -9.90 4.97 7.40
CA TYR A 214 -8.76 4.29 8.00
C TYR A 214 -8.13 5.02 9.18
N GLU A 215 -8.12 6.35 9.12
CA GLU A 215 -7.63 7.25 10.17
C GLU A 215 -8.42 7.04 11.46
N LYS A 216 -9.75 6.99 11.37
CA LYS A 216 -10.62 6.75 12.54
C LYS A 216 -10.43 5.36 13.13
N ILE A 217 -10.28 4.33 12.30
CA ILE A 217 -10.08 2.95 12.79
C ILE A 217 -8.71 2.81 13.48
N LEU A 218 -7.66 3.43 12.94
CA LEU A 218 -6.32 3.42 13.58
C LEU A 218 -6.36 4.15 14.92
N LYS A 219 -6.93 5.36 14.97
CA LYS A 219 -7.02 6.15 16.21
C LYS A 219 -7.78 5.41 17.31
N LYS A 220 -8.87 4.71 16.96
CA LYS A 220 -9.63 3.91 17.92
C LYS A 220 -8.83 2.71 18.47
N GLY A 221 -8.22 1.92 17.59
CA GLY A 221 -7.44 0.74 18.01
C GLY A 221 -6.20 1.08 18.83
N LEU A 222 -5.67 2.30 18.68
CA LEU A 222 -4.58 2.84 19.50
C LEU A 222 -5.08 3.50 20.80
N SER A 223 -6.34 3.96 20.86
CA SER A 223 -6.92 4.53 22.09
C SER A 223 -7.51 3.50 23.04
N GLU A 224 -7.91 2.32 22.54
CA GLU A 224 -8.51 1.23 23.32
C GLU A 224 -7.48 0.26 23.92
N ASN A 225 -6.20 0.39 23.56
CA ASN A 225 -5.04 -0.26 24.21
C ASN A 225 -4.21 0.81 24.93
#